data_AF-A0A9N7UI93-F1
#
_entry.id   AF-A0A9N7UI93-F1
#
_cell.length_a   1.000
_cell.length_b   1.000
_cell.length_c   1.000
_cell.angle_alpha   90.00
_cell.angle_beta   90.00
_cell.angle_gamma   90.00
#
_symmetry.space_group_name_H-M   'P 1'
#
loop_
_entity.id
_entity.type
_entity.pdbx_description
1 polymer ?
#
loop_
_entity_poly.entity_id
_entity_poly.type
_entity_poly.pdbx_seq_one_letter_code
_entity_poly.pdbx_strand_id
1 'polypeptide(L)'
;MASNLIRSTKAQLEKMRSDKEYQDTLSRAKAFSTELGLPSSDTAPLRPARARSVSKALAGFIVGSSSGQRQTGDDQEKRLYFETLDRFISELDRRFTDNDELLNAIQAFDCSSPHFMDVVKMEQFAQLYDELIDTTLLSSQCHTAKAFLELEMKEDVEEEKNIMLALTRLKTMSVAFSESQDLPADHHER
;
A
#
# COMPACT_ATOMS: atom_id res chain seq x y z
N MET A 1 8.10 5.60 -7.93
CA MET A 1 7.80 4.19 -8.31
C MET A 1 6.60 3.54 -7.57
N ALA A 2 6.44 3.68 -6.25
CA ALA A 2 5.42 2.97 -5.47
C ALA A 2 3.95 3.33 -5.82
N SER A 3 3.68 4.60 -6.15
CA SER A 3 2.34 5.07 -6.55
C SER A 3 1.84 4.38 -7.83
N ASN A 4 2.72 4.16 -8.81
CA ASN A 4 2.39 3.47 -10.06
C ASN A 4 2.07 2.00 -9.81
N LEU A 5 2.78 1.36 -8.88
CA LEU A 5 2.51 -0.01 -8.47
C LEU A 5 1.10 -0.12 -7.87
N ILE A 6 0.75 0.76 -6.93
CA ILE A 6 -0.58 0.79 -6.29
C ILE A 6 -1.69 0.97 -7.33
N ARG A 7 -1.51 1.91 -8.27
CA ARG A 7 -2.46 2.15 -9.36
C ARG A 7 -2.62 0.93 -10.27
N SER A 8 -1.50 0.27 -10.61
CA SER A 8 -1.51 -0.95 -11.42
C SER A 8 -2.22 -2.11 -10.71
N THR A 9 -1.93 -2.31 -9.42
CA THR A 9 -2.58 -3.34 -8.59
C THR A 9 -4.08 -3.09 -8.47
N LYS A 10 -4.51 -1.83 -8.25
CA LYS A 10 -5.93 -1.47 -8.24
C LYS A 10 -6.61 -1.81 -9.56
N ALA A 11 -6.02 -1.40 -10.69
CA ALA A 11 -6.56 -1.68 -12.02
C ALA A 11 -6.67 -3.20 -12.29
N GLN A 12 -5.72 -3.99 -11.79
CA GLN A 12 -5.77 -5.44 -11.89
C GLN A 12 -6.93 -6.04 -11.07
N LEU A 13 -7.14 -5.57 -9.84
CA LEU A 13 -8.26 -6.01 -9.00
C LEU A 13 -9.62 -5.64 -9.61
N GLU A 14 -9.73 -4.45 -10.20
CA GLU A 14 -10.92 -4.03 -10.94
C GLU A 14 -11.18 -4.91 -12.16
N LYS A 15 -10.13 -5.29 -12.90
CA LYS A 15 -10.25 -6.24 -14.01
C LYS A 15 -10.74 -7.62 -13.55
N MET A 16 -10.22 -8.10 -12.41
CA MET A 16 -10.63 -9.36 -11.80
C MET A 16 -12.09 -9.36 -11.37
N ARG A 17 -12.69 -8.18 -11.16
CA ARG A 17 -14.11 -8.00 -10.87
C ARG A 17 -14.98 -8.15 -12.13
N SER A 18 -14.80 -9.26 -12.85
CA SER A 18 -15.62 -9.64 -13.99
C SER A 18 -16.03 -11.11 -13.91
N ASP A 19 -17.21 -11.43 -14.46
CA ASP A 19 -17.70 -12.80 -14.49
C ASP A 19 -16.75 -13.75 -15.22
N LYS A 20 -16.05 -13.25 -16.24
CA LYS A 20 -15.05 -14.01 -16.99
C LYS A 20 -13.87 -14.41 -16.10
N GLU A 21 -13.28 -13.46 -15.38
CA GLU A 21 -12.12 -13.70 -14.51
C GLU A 21 -12.50 -14.57 -13.30
N TYR A 22 -13.72 -14.42 -12.78
CA TYR A 22 -14.28 -15.32 -11.77
C TYR A 22 -14.33 -16.76 -12.27
N GLN A 23 -14.90 -17.00 -13.46
CA GLN A 23 -14.99 -18.34 -14.03
C GLN A 23 -13.61 -18.96 -14.31
N ASP A 24 -12.67 -18.17 -14.82
CA ASP A 24 -11.29 -18.60 -15.02
C ASP A 24 -10.64 -19.01 -13.69
N THR A 25 -10.75 -18.17 -12.66
CA THR A 25 -10.23 -18.45 -11.32
C THR A 25 -10.85 -19.72 -10.73
N LEU A 26 -12.16 -19.89 -10.87
CA LEU A 26 -12.88 -21.07 -10.40
C LEU A 26 -12.42 -22.34 -11.13
N SER A 27 -12.23 -22.26 -12.45
CA SER A 27 -11.73 -23.39 -13.25
C SER A 27 -10.31 -23.80 -12.86
N ARG A 28 -9.42 -22.82 -12.61
CA ARG A 28 -8.05 -23.07 -12.13
C ARG A 28 -8.07 -23.70 -10.74
N ALA A 29 -8.93 -23.21 -9.84
CA ALA A 29 -9.08 -23.79 -8.50
C ALA A 29 -9.59 -25.24 -8.56
N LYS A 30 -10.57 -25.54 -9.42
CA LYS A 30 -11.06 -26.91 -9.66
C LYS A 30 -9.97 -27.82 -10.23
N ALA A 31 -9.18 -27.34 -11.19
CA ALA A 31 -8.06 -28.10 -11.75
C ALA A 31 -7.01 -28.43 -10.69
N PHE A 32 -6.62 -27.44 -9.88
CA PHE A 32 -5.66 -27.62 -8.78
C PHE A 32 -6.16 -28.61 -7.71
N SER A 33 -7.44 -28.52 -7.35
CA SER A 33 -8.09 -29.48 -6.44
C SER A 33 -8.04 -30.91 -6.98
N THR A 34 -8.24 -31.08 -8.29
CA THR A 34 -8.23 -32.39 -8.95
C THR A 34 -6.83 -32.98 -8.97
N GLU A 35 -5.80 -32.17 -9.24
CA GLU A 35 -4.39 -32.57 -9.21
C GLU A 35 -3.96 -33.08 -7.82
N LEU A 36 -4.45 -32.44 -6.76
CA LEU A 36 -4.19 -32.84 -5.38
C LEU A 36 -5.05 -34.01 -4.89
N GLY A 37 -5.93 -34.55 -5.73
CA GLY A 37 -6.84 -35.65 -5.37
C GLY A 37 -7.85 -35.28 -4.29
N LEU A 38 -8.14 -33.98 -4.09
CA LEU A 38 -9.16 -33.52 -3.17
C LEU A 38 -10.54 -33.84 -3.75
N PRO A 39 -11.49 -34.34 -2.94
CA PRO A 39 -12.82 -34.64 -3.42
C PRO A 39 -13.51 -33.36 -3.89
N SER A 40 -13.88 -33.32 -5.18
CA SER A 40 -14.76 -32.30 -5.72
C SER A 40 -16.05 -32.25 -4.88
N SER A 41 -16.61 -31.06 -4.67
CA SER A 41 -17.87 -30.91 -3.90
C SER A 41 -19.01 -31.79 -4.44
N ASP A 42 -18.93 -32.23 -5.70
CA ASP A 42 -19.88 -33.13 -6.36
C ASP A 42 -19.75 -34.61 -5.95
N THR A 43 -18.59 -35.02 -5.42
CA THR A 43 -18.30 -36.41 -5.01
C THR A 43 -18.23 -36.60 -3.50
N ALA A 44 -18.20 -35.51 -2.72
CA ALA A 44 -18.33 -35.60 -1.28
C ALA A 44 -19.70 -36.19 -0.93
N PRO A 45 -19.79 -37.21 -0.05
CA PRO A 45 -21.08 -37.71 0.40
C PRO A 45 -21.82 -36.56 1.06
N LEU A 46 -22.84 -36.04 0.38
CA LEU A 46 -23.74 -35.03 0.92
C LEU A 46 -24.25 -35.59 2.24
N ARG A 47 -23.85 -34.96 3.35
CA ARG A 47 -24.38 -35.29 4.67
C ARG A 47 -25.91 -35.34 4.51
N PRO A 48 -26.57 -36.46 4.82
CA PRO A 48 -27.99 -36.60 4.55
C PRO A 48 -28.70 -35.41 5.17
N ALA A 49 -29.38 -34.65 4.31
CA ALA A 49 -30.12 -33.48 4.75
C ALA A 49 -31.08 -33.95 5.84
N ARG A 50 -31.03 -33.30 7.01
CA ARG A 50 -31.98 -33.63 8.09
C ARG A 50 -33.39 -33.54 7.51
N ALA A 51 -34.17 -34.60 7.69
CA ALA A 51 -35.56 -34.62 7.27
C ALA A 51 -36.26 -33.38 7.80
N ARG A 52 -36.79 -32.56 6.89
CA ARG A 52 -37.51 -31.34 7.24
C ARG A 52 -38.89 -31.74 7.71
N SER A 53 -39.12 -31.69 9.01
CA SER A 53 -40.47 -31.75 9.58
C SER A 53 -41.02 -30.33 9.65
N VAL A 54 -42.23 -30.12 9.12
CA VAL A 54 -43.00 -28.92 9.47
C VAL A 54 -43.23 -28.95 10.98
N SER A 55 -43.13 -27.80 11.63
CA SER A 55 -43.45 -27.70 13.06
C SER A 55 -44.90 -28.16 13.26
N LYS A 56 -45.14 -28.99 14.28
CA LYS A 56 -46.51 -29.43 14.63
C LYS A 56 -47.43 -28.25 14.96
N ALA A 57 -46.87 -27.13 15.43
CA ALA A 57 -47.60 -25.90 15.71
C ALA A 57 -48.02 -25.13 14.43
N LEU A 58 -47.43 -25.44 13.27
CA LEU A 58 -47.79 -24.84 11.98
C LEU A 58 -48.65 -25.78 11.11
N ALA A 59 -49.05 -26.94 11.64
CA ALA A 59 -49.94 -27.85 10.95
C ALA A 59 -51.35 -27.22 10.82
N GLY A 60 -51.78 -26.96 9.58
CA GLY A 60 -53.08 -26.33 9.27
C GLY A 60 -53.01 -24.86 8.85
N PHE A 61 -51.83 -24.25 8.83
CA PHE A 61 -51.62 -22.88 8.33
C PHE A 61 -50.94 -22.88 6.96
N ILE A 62 -51.26 -21.89 6.11
CA ILE A 62 -50.56 -21.66 4.84
C ILE A 62 -49.31 -20.84 5.12
N VAL A 63 -48.13 -21.41 4.85
CA VAL A 63 -46.86 -20.69 4.91
C VAL A 63 -46.65 -19.99 3.56
N GLY A 64 -46.70 -18.66 3.54
CA GLY A 64 -46.56 -17.85 2.32
C GLY A 64 -45.14 -17.80 1.75
N SER A 65 -44.12 -17.92 2.60
CA SER A 65 -42.71 -18.06 2.20
C SER A 65 -41.86 -18.55 3.37
N SER A 66 -40.76 -19.25 3.08
CA SER A 66 -39.76 -19.62 4.09
C SER A 66 -38.55 -18.70 4.01
N SER A 67 -38.21 -18.03 5.11
CA SER A 67 -36.91 -17.36 5.24
C SER A 67 -35.87 -18.39 5.69
N GLY A 68 -34.70 -18.41 5.05
CA GLY A 68 -33.59 -19.31 5.41
C GLY A 68 -33.28 -20.43 4.42
N GLN A 69 -33.79 -20.36 3.19
CA GLN A 69 -33.33 -21.24 2.12
C GLN A 69 -31.84 -20.94 1.86
N ARG A 70 -30.96 -21.93 2.11
CA ARG A 70 -29.54 -21.82 1.74
C ARG A 70 -29.49 -21.53 0.24
N GLN A 71 -28.88 -20.39 -0.11
CA GLN A 71 -28.51 -20.11 -1.48
C GLN A 71 -27.62 -21.27 -1.97
N THR A 72 -27.87 -21.72 -3.19
CA THR A 72 -27.09 -22.74 -3.87
C THR A 72 -25.62 -22.31 -3.91
N GLY A 73 -24.69 -23.24 -3.64
CA GLY A 73 -23.29 -22.94 -3.32
C GLY A 73 -22.57 -22.02 -4.31
N ASP A 74 -22.88 -22.13 -5.60
CA ASP A 74 -22.26 -21.36 -6.68
C ASP A 74 -22.51 -19.84 -6.56
N ASP A 75 -23.74 -19.44 -6.22
CA ASP A 75 -24.10 -18.02 -6.04
C ASP A 75 -23.45 -17.43 -4.78
N GLN A 76 -23.23 -18.24 -3.75
CA GLN A 76 -22.60 -17.82 -2.51
C GLN A 76 -21.09 -17.61 -2.71
N GLU A 77 -20.42 -18.51 -3.42
CA GLU A 77 -19.00 -18.42 -3.73
C GLU A 77 -18.70 -17.20 -4.62
N LYS A 78 -19.53 -16.97 -5.65
CA LYS A 78 -19.43 -15.78 -6.51
C LYS A 78 -19.61 -14.48 -5.74
N ARG A 79 -20.57 -14.44 -4.80
CA ARG A 79 -20.78 -13.27 -3.92
C ARG A 79 -19.57 -13.01 -3.04
N LEU A 80 -19.03 -14.03 -2.37
CA LEU A 80 -17.84 -13.91 -1.51
C LEU A 80 -16.62 -13.44 -2.30
N TYR A 81 -16.45 -13.94 -3.52
CA TYR A 81 -15.37 -13.51 -4.41
C TYR A 81 -15.44 -12.01 -4.70
N PHE A 82 -16.58 -11.50 -5.16
CA PHE A 82 -16.73 -10.09 -5.47
C PHE A 82 -16.71 -9.20 -4.23
N GLU A 83 -17.33 -9.63 -3.12
CA GLU A 83 -17.27 -8.90 -1.85
C GLU A 83 -15.83 -8.72 -1.37
N THR A 84 -15.00 -9.76 -1.53
CA THR A 84 -13.58 -9.70 -1.19
C THR A 84 -12.85 -8.67 -2.06
N LEU A 85 -13.04 -8.72 -3.38
CA LEU A 85 -12.44 -7.74 -4.30
C LEU A 85 -12.88 -6.31 -3.97
N ASP A 86 -14.18 -6.10 -3.76
CA ASP A 86 -14.75 -4.80 -3.44
C ASP A 86 -14.18 -4.23 -2.14
N ARG A 87 -13.97 -5.09 -1.12
CA ARG A 87 -13.30 -4.69 0.12
C ARG A 87 -11.84 -4.29 -0.08
N PHE A 88 -11.09 -5.03 -0.89
CA PHE A 88 -9.70 -4.69 -1.20
C PHE A 88 -9.59 -3.37 -1.97
N ILE A 89 -10.42 -3.18 -2.99
CA ILE A 89 -10.46 -1.94 -3.77
C ILE A 89 -10.81 -0.76 -2.85
N SER A 90 -11.82 -0.91 -1.98
CA SER A 90 -12.23 0.13 -1.04
C SER A 90 -11.12 0.48 -0.05
N GLU A 91 -10.38 -0.51 0.47
CA GLU A 91 -9.24 -0.25 1.36
C GLU A 91 -8.07 0.40 0.63
N LEU A 92 -7.81 0.05 -0.64
CA LEU A 92 -6.81 0.73 -1.46
C LEU A 92 -7.21 2.20 -1.68
N ASP A 93 -8.47 2.47 -1.99
CA ASP A 93 -8.96 3.84 -2.14
C ASP A 93 -8.85 4.64 -0.85
N ARG A 94 -9.31 4.08 0.27
CA ARG A 94 -9.22 4.74 1.58
C ARG A 94 -7.77 5.06 1.98
N ARG A 95 -6.81 4.20 1.62
CA ARG A 95 -5.40 4.35 2.03
C ARG A 95 -4.56 5.16 1.07
N PHE A 96 -4.92 5.20 -0.21
CA PHE A 96 -4.05 5.72 -1.27
C PHE A 96 -4.74 6.69 -2.24
N THR A 97 -6.05 6.83 -2.17
CA THR A 97 -6.79 7.84 -2.94
C THR A 97 -7.24 8.97 -2.01
N ASP A 98 -7.66 8.65 -0.78
CA ASP A 98 -8.07 9.65 0.22
C ASP A 98 -6.89 10.24 1.02
N ASN A 99 -5.77 9.51 1.17
CA ASN A 99 -4.54 10.02 1.80
C ASN A 99 -3.53 10.52 0.76
N ASP A 100 -3.98 11.44 -0.09
CA ASP A 100 -3.18 11.98 -1.18
C ASP A 100 -1.92 12.73 -0.69
N GLU A 101 -1.96 13.30 0.52
CA GLU A 101 -0.83 14.05 1.11
C GLU A 101 0.42 13.19 1.31
N LEU A 102 0.29 11.98 1.86
CA LEU A 102 1.44 11.09 2.06
C LEU A 102 2.02 10.60 0.73
N LEU A 103 1.16 10.25 -0.23
CA LEU A 103 1.61 9.81 -1.56
C LEU A 103 2.22 10.93 -2.38
N ASN A 104 1.68 12.14 -2.28
CA ASN A 104 2.28 13.34 -2.87
C ASN A 104 3.62 13.66 -2.21
N ALA A 105 3.72 13.52 -0.88
CA ALA A 105 4.97 13.68 -0.17
C ALA A 105 6.05 12.67 -0.60
N ILE A 106 5.68 11.41 -0.87
CA ILE A 106 6.61 10.38 -1.36
C ILE A 106 7.32 10.82 -2.65
N GLN A 107 6.69 11.65 -3.49
CA GLN A 107 7.33 12.17 -4.70
C GLN A 107 8.54 13.07 -4.42
N ALA A 108 8.64 13.64 -3.22
CA ALA A 108 9.79 14.45 -2.81
C ALA A 108 11.03 13.60 -2.46
N PHE A 109 10.86 12.30 -2.23
CA PHE A 109 11.94 11.38 -1.90
C PHE A 109 12.47 10.59 -3.12
N ASP A 110 11.79 10.66 -4.26
CA ASP A 110 12.18 9.96 -5.49
C ASP A 110 13.10 10.85 -6.34
N CYS A 111 14.38 10.49 -6.48
CA CYS A 111 15.37 11.28 -7.24
C CYS A 111 15.06 11.38 -8.74
N SER A 112 14.19 10.52 -9.27
CA SER A 112 13.74 10.57 -10.66
C SER A 112 12.48 11.43 -10.83
N SER A 113 11.89 11.89 -9.74
CA SER A 113 10.70 12.74 -9.74
C SER A 113 11.08 14.20 -10.01
N PRO A 114 10.29 14.94 -10.82
CA PRO A 114 10.46 16.39 -10.95
C PRO A 114 10.21 17.13 -9.63
N HIS A 115 9.55 16.48 -8.67
CA HIS A 115 9.28 17.01 -7.33
C HIS A 115 10.32 16.59 -6.29
N PHE A 116 11.46 16.02 -6.69
CA PHE A 116 12.52 15.64 -5.76
C PHE A 116 12.99 16.82 -4.90
N MET A 117 13.04 16.59 -3.58
CA MET A 117 13.34 17.59 -2.54
C MET A 117 12.46 18.85 -2.62
N ASP A 118 11.20 18.72 -3.01
CA ASP A 118 10.18 19.77 -2.90
C ASP A 118 9.87 20.03 -1.41
N VAL A 119 10.25 21.22 -0.92
CA VAL A 119 10.17 21.59 0.50
C VAL A 119 8.75 21.49 1.03
N VAL A 120 7.75 21.92 0.26
CA VAL A 120 6.34 21.89 0.70
C VAL A 120 5.88 20.45 0.94
N LYS A 121 6.25 19.53 0.04
CA LYS A 121 5.93 18.10 0.18
C LYS A 121 6.71 17.42 1.30
N MET A 122 7.96 17.82 1.52
CA MET A 122 8.77 17.33 2.64
C MET A 122 8.25 17.81 3.98
N GLU A 123 7.78 19.05 4.08
CA GLU A 123 7.15 19.62 5.28
C GLU A 123 5.82 18.93 5.60
N GLN A 124 4.99 18.66 4.59
CA GLN A 124 3.76 17.87 4.75
C GLN A 124 4.05 16.47 5.34
N PHE A 125 5.15 15.83 4.91
CA PHE A 125 5.59 14.58 5.51
C PHE A 125 6.09 14.78 6.94
N ALA A 126 6.89 15.82 7.19
CA ALA A 126 7.50 16.09 8.48
C ALA A 126 6.44 16.34 9.57
N GLN A 127 5.34 17.01 9.23
CA GLN A 127 4.21 17.25 10.14
C GLN A 127 3.55 15.95 10.65
N LEU A 128 3.62 14.85 9.88
CA LEU A 128 3.15 13.54 10.34
C LEU A 128 4.03 12.94 11.46
N TYR A 129 5.25 13.45 11.60
CA TYR A 129 6.28 13.00 12.53
C TYR A 129 6.90 14.19 13.28
N ASP A 130 6.07 15.16 13.70
CA ASP A 130 6.45 16.47 14.25
C ASP A 130 7.47 16.39 15.41
N GLU A 131 7.53 15.26 16.13
CA GLU A 131 8.49 15.03 17.21
C GLU A 131 9.88 14.54 16.74
N LEU A 132 10.00 14.04 15.50
CA LEU A 132 11.21 13.44 14.94
C LEU A 132 11.91 14.33 13.91
N ILE A 133 11.20 15.25 13.26
CA ILE A 133 11.72 16.02 12.13
C ILE A 133 11.59 17.51 12.43
N ASP A 134 12.72 18.20 12.56
CA ASP A 134 12.76 19.65 12.71
C ASP A 134 12.45 20.32 11.36
N THR A 135 11.22 20.81 11.23
CA THR A 135 10.73 21.51 10.03
C THR A 135 11.47 22.81 9.76
N THR A 136 12.05 23.46 10.79
CA THR A 136 12.81 24.71 10.61
C THR A 136 14.14 24.48 9.89
N LEU A 137 14.77 23.33 10.16
CA LEU A 137 16.03 22.93 9.55
C LEU A 137 15.83 22.18 8.23
N LEU A 138 14.67 21.54 8.04
CA LEU A 138 14.36 20.75 6.85
C LEU A 138 14.50 21.55 5.55
N SER A 139 14.00 22.79 5.51
CA SER A 139 14.05 23.63 4.32
C SER A 139 15.48 23.92 3.87
N SER A 140 16.37 24.28 4.80
CA SER A 140 17.78 24.56 4.48
C SER A 140 18.51 23.28 4.04
N GLN A 141 18.26 22.15 4.72
CA GLN A 141 18.81 20.85 4.35
C GLN A 141 18.38 20.40 2.95
N CYS A 142 17.10 20.57 2.58
CA CYS A 142 16.60 20.27 1.25
C CYS A 142 17.33 21.11 0.17
N HIS A 143 17.50 22.41 0.39
CA HIS A 143 18.18 23.28 -0.55
C HIS A 143 19.66 22.91 -0.72
N THR A 144 20.38 22.69 0.38
CA THR A 144 21.80 22.31 0.34
C THR A 144 21.99 20.95 -0.32
N ALA A 145 21.19 19.95 0.04
CA ALA A 145 21.29 18.62 -0.53
C ALA A 145 20.93 18.60 -2.02
N LYS A 146 19.92 19.37 -2.44
CA LYS A 146 19.55 19.49 -3.85
C LYS A 146 20.64 20.16 -4.67
N ALA A 147 21.20 21.27 -4.18
CA ALA A 147 22.31 21.96 -4.85
C ALA A 147 23.56 21.06 -4.97
N PHE A 148 23.87 20.29 -3.93
CA PHE A 148 24.99 19.34 -3.92
C PHE A 148 24.79 18.22 -4.94
N LEU A 149 23.60 17.60 -4.98
CA LEU A 149 23.29 16.54 -5.94
C LEU A 149 23.26 17.06 -7.38
N GLU A 150 22.79 18.28 -7.62
CA GLU A 150 22.85 18.92 -8.94
C GLU A 150 24.28 19.22 -9.41
N LEU A 151 25.21 19.48 -8.49
CA LEU A 151 26.63 19.62 -8.77
C LEU A 151 27.26 18.25 -9.10
N GLU A 152 26.99 17.21 -8.31
CA GLU A 152 27.48 15.86 -8.57
C GLU A 152 26.94 15.29 -9.90
N MET A 153 25.66 15.52 -10.22
CA MET A 153 25.07 15.09 -11.51
C MET A 153 25.65 15.84 -12.73
N LYS A 154 26.32 16.97 -12.53
CA LYS A 154 27.04 17.70 -13.58
C LYS A 154 28.50 17.26 -13.71
N GLU A 155 29.08 16.72 -12.63
CA GLU A 155 30.48 16.26 -12.61
C GLU A 155 30.64 14.78 -12.98
N ASP A 156 29.63 13.93 -12.76
CA ASP A 156 29.69 12.50 -13.10
C ASP A 156 28.67 12.08 -14.16
N VAL A 157 29.17 11.86 -15.39
CA VAL A 157 28.48 11.11 -16.45
C VAL A 157 28.75 9.60 -16.34
N GLU A 158 29.62 9.11 -15.45
CA GLU A 158 30.08 7.71 -15.52
C GLU A 158 29.98 6.84 -14.25
N GLU A 159 29.75 7.37 -13.04
CA GLU A 159 29.64 6.47 -11.87
C GLU A 159 28.25 6.48 -11.21
N GLU A 160 27.68 5.29 -11.13
CA GLU A 160 26.31 4.99 -10.75
C GLU A 160 25.85 5.66 -9.46
N LYS A 161 24.60 6.12 -9.51
CA LYS A 161 23.76 6.75 -8.47
C LYS A 161 23.63 5.91 -7.19
N ASN A 162 24.71 5.72 -6.45
CA ASN A 162 24.69 4.98 -5.20
C ASN A 162 24.47 5.96 -4.05
N ILE A 163 23.21 6.11 -3.64
CA ILE A 163 22.78 6.94 -2.50
C ILE A 163 23.60 6.61 -1.23
N MET A 164 24.08 5.37 -1.09
CA MET A 164 24.95 4.96 0.01
C MET A 164 26.32 5.66 -0.01
N LEU A 165 26.87 5.93 -1.20
CA LEU A 165 28.14 6.64 -1.34
C LEU A 165 27.98 8.11 -0.96
N ALA A 166 26.91 8.75 -1.44
CA ALA A 166 26.56 10.13 -1.08
C ALA A 166 26.33 10.28 0.44
N LEU A 167 25.57 9.37 1.06
CA LEU A 167 25.35 9.37 2.51
C LEU A 167 26.64 9.14 3.33
N THR A 168 27.54 8.29 2.83
CA THR A 168 28.82 8.03 3.50
C THR A 168 29.72 9.26 3.45
N ARG A 169 29.77 9.96 2.31
CA ARG A 169 30.51 11.23 2.16
C ARG A 169 29.92 12.35 3.02
N LEU A 170 28.60 12.50 3.06
CA LEU A 170 27.93 13.46 3.94
C LEU A 170 28.27 13.23 5.42
N LYS A 171 28.33 11.97 5.86
CA LYS A 171 28.76 11.62 7.22
C LYS A 171 30.21 11.98 7.50
N THR A 172 31.12 11.82 6.54
CA THR A 172 32.52 12.23 6.73
C THR A 172 32.70 13.74 6.83
N MET A 173 31.76 14.52 6.29
CA MET A 173 31.76 15.99 6.35
C MET A 173 30.97 16.54 7.54
N SER A 174 30.55 15.70 8.49
CA SER A 174 29.91 16.12 9.76
C SER A 174 30.70 17.21 10.52
N VAL A 175 32.01 17.34 10.29
CA VAL A 175 32.86 18.38 10.89
C VAL A 175 32.57 19.78 10.31
N ALA A 176 32.04 19.89 9.09
CA ALA A 176 31.63 21.17 8.51
C ALA A 176 30.30 21.70 9.10
N PHE A 177 29.59 20.86 9.88
CA PHE A 177 28.29 21.17 10.48
C PHE A 177 28.33 21.25 12.02
N SER A 178 29.47 20.96 12.66
CA SER A 178 29.67 21.31 14.05
C SER A 178 30.03 22.79 14.13
N GLU A 179 29.10 23.60 14.64
CA GLU A 179 29.29 25.02 14.95
C GLU A 179 30.70 25.26 15.53
N SER A 180 31.44 26.15 14.88
CA SER A 180 32.62 26.79 15.44
C SER A 180 32.20 27.54 16.71
N GLN A 181 32.47 26.97 17.88
CA GLN A 181 32.59 27.76 19.11
C GLN A 181 33.86 28.62 19.01
N ASP A 182 33.80 29.70 18.23
CA ASP A 182 34.75 30.80 18.35
C ASP A 182 34.32 31.64 19.57
N LEU A 183 34.83 31.25 20.74
CA LEU A 183 34.88 32.12 21.91
C LEU A 183 35.89 33.25 21.63
N PRO A 184 35.53 34.53 21.78
CA PRO A 184 36.47 35.62 21.56
C PRO A 184 37.56 35.59 22.64
N ALA A 185 38.79 35.78 22.18
CA ALA A 185 39.98 35.95 23.00
C ALA A 185 39.82 37.15 23.94
N ASP A 186 39.95 36.92 25.24
CA ASP A 186 40.21 37.97 26.21
C ASP A 186 41.56 37.68 26.88
N HIS A 187 42.62 38.15 26.23
CA HIS A 187 43.90 38.40 26.87
C HIS A 187 43.94 39.88 27.23
N HIS A 188 43.90 40.18 28.53
CA HIS A 188 44.80 41.19 29.08
C HIS A 188 45.23 40.83 30.50
N GLU A 189 46.50 40.47 30.61
CA GLU A 189 47.27 40.47 31.84
C GLU A 189 47.34 41.88 32.44
N ARG A 190 47.07 42.01 33.74
CA ARG A 190 48.02 42.46 34.77
C ARG A 190 47.42 42.39 36.16
#